data_AF-A0A257LM39-F1
#
_entry.id   AF-A0A257LM39-F1
#
_cell.length_a   1.000
_cell.length_b   1.000
_cell.length_c   1.000
_cell.angle_alpha   90.00
_cell.angle_beta   90.00
_cell.angle_gamma   90.00
#
_symmetry.space_group_name_H-M   'P 1'
#
loop_
_entity.id
_entity.type
_entity.pdbx_description
1 polymer ?
#
loop_
_entity_poly.entity_id
_entity_poly.type
_entity_poly.pdbx_seq_one_letter_code
_entity_poly.pdbx_strand_id
1 'polypeptide(L)'
;MSSGNSFVHETESQVILTGSRDINFTMDLVSKDVGLFDKIAKETGVPVEMSPLIVRLFKEGEATYGSREFSPNIIRRYEEPVGIKVLGTGFPDQMVDDEPEERGYEVVPKR
;
A
#
# COMPACT_ATOMS: atom_id res chain seq x y z
N MET A 1 5.41 -23.36 -7.00
CA MET A 1 5.50 -21.97 -7.49
C MET A 1 4.36 -21.19 -6.86
N SER A 2 4.64 -20.41 -5.81
CA SER A 2 3.86 -19.20 -5.53
C SER A 2 4.80 -18.22 -4.84
N SER A 3 5.45 -17.41 -5.64
CA SER A 3 6.20 -16.22 -5.22
C SER A 3 5.33 -14.96 -5.43
N GLY A 4 4.01 -15.15 -5.53
CA GLY A 4 3.02 -14.11 -5.84
C GLY A 4 1.86 -14.01 -4.84
N ASN A 5 1.75 -14.90 -3.84
CA ASN A 5 0.84 -14.67 -2.72
C ASN A 5 1.49 -13.67 -1.75
N SER A 6 0.84 -12.52 -1.60
CA SER A 6 1.06 -11.56 -0.54
C SER A 6 -0.32 -11.06 -0.15
N PHE A 7 -0.57 -10.83 1.15
CA PHE A 7 -1.82 -10.20 1.58
C PHE A 7 -2.11 -8.93 0.77
N VAL A 8 -1.08 -8.12 0.49
CA VAL A 8 -1.14 -6.91 -0.36
C VAL A 8 -1.53 -7.23 -1.82
N HIS A 9 -1.09 -8.38 -2.36
CA HIS A 9 -1.50 -8.80 -3.70
C HIS A 9 -2.93 -9.36 -3.74
N GLU A 10 -3.34 -10.05 -2.68
CA GLU A 10 -4.68 -10.61 -2.53
C GLU A 10 -5.72 -9.54 -2.20
N THR A 11 -5.30 -8.38 -1.67
CA THR A 11 -6.19 -7.29 -1.27
C THR A 11 -6.01 -6.05 -2.15
N GLU A 12 -4.87 -5.35 -2.03
CA GLU A 12 -4.65 -4.06 -2.69
C GLU A 12 -4.52 -4.17 -4.22
N SER A 13 -4.00 -5.26 -4.77
CA SER A 13 -3.95 -5.43 -6.24
C SER A 13 -5.35 -5.63 -6.84
N GLN A 14 -6.29 -6.22 -6.09
CA GLN A 14 -7.67 -6.42 -6.57
C GLN A 14 -8.39 -5.08 -6.76
N VAL A 15 -8.24 -4.14 -5.82
CA VAL A 15 -8.89 -2.82 -5.90
C VAL A 15 -8.27 -1.88 -6.94
N ILE A 16 -6.99 -2.09 -7.28
CA ILE A 16 -6.34 -1.41 -8.40
C ILE A 16 -6.94 -1.90 -9.71
N LEU A 17 -7.09 -3.23 -9.84
CA LEU A 17 -7.58 -3.87 -11.06
C LEU A 17 -9.08 -3.65 -11.30
N THR A 18 -9.91 -3.48 -10.25
CA THR A 18 -11.30 -3.01 -10.43
C THR A 18 -11.42 -1.53 -10.73
N GLY A 19 -10.42 -0.74 -10.36
CA GLY A 19 -10.47 0.71 -10.46
C GLY A 19 -11.24 1.39 -9.32
N SER A 20 -11.83 0.63 -8.39
CA SER A 20 -12.47 1.14 -7.17
C SER A 20 -11.48 1.96 -6.35
N ARG A 21 -10.25 1.44 -6.18
CA ARG A 21 -9.14 2.08 -5.45
C ARG A 21 -9.50 2.53 -4.02
N ASP A 22 -10.64 2.11 -3.50
CA ASP A 22 -11.13 2.44 -2.18
C ASP A 22 -10.73 1.35 -1.18
N ILE A 23 -9.65 1.62 -0.45
CA ILE A 23 -9.19 0.78 0.68
C ILE A 23 -9.26 1.54 2.00
N ASN A 24 -9.92 2.70 2.03
CA ASN A 24 -9.97 3.59 3.20
C ASN A 24 -8.60 3.96 3.80
N PHE A 25 -7.54 3.93 2.99
CA PHE A 25 -6.19 4.30 3.41
C PHE A 25 -5.63 5.39 2.50
N THR A 26 -5.21 6.51 3.09
CA THR A 26 -4.84 7.72 2.36
C THR A 26 -3.32 7.86 2.21
N MET A 27 -2.88 8.67 1.24
CA MET A 27 -1.47 8.93 0.94
C MET A 27 -0.69 9.42 2.16
N ASP A 28 -1.27 10.29 2.98
CA ASP A 28 -0.67 10.80 4.21
C ASP A 28 -0.42 9.71 5.27
N LEU A 29 -1.32 8.74 5.38
CA LEU A 29 -1.17 7.59 6.28
C LEU A 29 -0.02 6.69 5.83
N VAL A 30 0.09 6.42 4.51
CA VAL A 30 1.26 5.68 3.99
C VAL A 30 2.54 6.45 4.25
N SER A 31 2.59 7.74 3.87
CA SER A 31 3.75 8.62 4.08
C SER A 31 4.22 8.64 5.53
N LYS A 32 3.27 8.64 6.49
CA LYS A 32 3.55 8.59 7.93
C LYS A 32 4.26 7.29 8.31
N ASP A 33 3.70 6.14 7.93
CA ASP A 33 4.20 4.83 8.36
C ASP A 33 5.55 4.50 7.73
N VAL A 34 5.71 4.74 6.41
CA VAL A 34 7.00 4.54 5.73
C VAL A 34 8.06 5.51 6.23
N GLY A 35 7.66 6.73 6.58
CA GLY A 35 8.55 7.73 7.18
C GLY A 35 9.03 7.34 8.59
N LEU A 36 8.14 6.77 9.42
CA LEU A 36 8.49 6.26 10.74
C LEU A 36 9.48 5.08 10.62
N PHE A 37 9.19 4.12 9.73
CA PHE A 37 10.06 2.98 9.47
C PHE A 37 11.46 3.42 9.01
N ASP A 38 11.53 4.31 8.01
CA ASP A 38 12.80 4.83 7.48
C ASP A 38 13.63 5.54 8.55
N LYS A 39 12.98 6.29 9.43
CA LYS A 39 13.62 6.97 10.56
C LYS A 39 14.23 5.97 11.54
N ILE A 40 13.47 4.95 11.95
CA ILE A 40 13.95 3.92 12.88
C ILE A 40 15.13 3.16 12.27
N ALA A 41 15.06 2.79 10.98
CA ALA A 41 16.14 2.08 10.31
C ALA A 41 17.43 2.91 10.25
N LYS A 42 17.32 4.22 10.01
CA LYS A 42 18.46 5.16 10.07
C LYS A 42 19.06 5.28 11.47
N GLU A 43 18.21 5.39 12.49
CA GLU A 43 18.64 5.49 13.90
C GLU A 43 19.33 4.21 14.38
N THR A 44 18.94 3.05 13.85
CA THR A 44 19.49 1.74 14.22
C THR A 44 20.63 1.27 13.31
N GLY A 45 20.96 2.03 12.25
CA GLY A 45 22.02 1.67 11.30
C GLY A 45 21.69 0.49 10.40
N VAL A 46 20.40 0.15 10.22
CA VAL A 46 19.97 -0.95 9.35
C VAL A 46 19.94 -0.48 7.89
N PRO A 47 20.67 -1.13 6.97
CA PRO A 47 20.75 -0.71 5.57
C PRO A 47 19.52 -1.14 4.77
N VAL A 48 18.45 -0.36 4.85
CA VAL A 48 17.18 -0.60 4.13
C VAL A 48 17.14 0.15 2.78
N GLU A 49 17.80 -0.39 1.77
CA GLU A 49 17.97 0.28 0.46
C GLU A 49 16.65 0.73 -0.21
N MET A 50 15.58 -0.04 -0.03
CA MET A 50 14.27 0.25 -0.64
C MET A 50 13.48 1.33 0.10
N SER A 51 13.68 1.50 1.40
CA SER A 51 12.88 2.40 2.23
C SER A 51 12.95 3.87 1.78
N PRO A 52 14.14 4.46 1.54
CA PRO A 52 14.24 5.82 1.03
C PRO A 52 13.54 6.02 -0.32
N LEU A 53 13.52 4.98 -1.17
CA LEU A 53 12.84 5.03 -2.47
C LEU A 53 11.32 5.07 -2.29
N ILE A 54 10.78 4.22 -1.42
CA ILE A 54 9.34 4.17 -1.11
C ILE A 54 8.88 5.49 -0.50
N VAL A 55 9.62 6.02 0.50
CA VAL A 55 9.32 7.33 1.12
C VAL A 55 9.25 8.43 0.07
N ARG A 56 10.23 8.48 -0.85
CA ARG A 56 10.25 9.49 -1.90
C ARG A 56 9.05 9.34 -2.84
N LEU A 57 8.75 8.13 -3.30
CA LEU A 57 7.65 7.87 -4.24
C LEU A 57 6.30 8.30 -3.66
N PHE A 58 6.03 7.97 -2.39
CA PHE A 58 4.80 8.37 -1.72
C PHE A 58 4.74 9.86 -1.44
N LYS A 59 5.84 10.51 -1.05
CA LYS A 59 5.87 11.98 -0.91
C LYS A 59 5.59 12.70 -2.23
N GLU A 60 6.16 12.22 -3.34
CA GLU A 60 5.88 12.79 -4.66
C GLU A 60 4.44 12.51 -5.10
N GLY A 61 3.91 11.31 -4.84
CA GLY A 61 2.51 10.96 -5.09
C GLY A 61 1.55 11.83 -4.28
N GLU A 62 1.83 12.02 -3.00
CA GLU A 62 1.08 12.89 -2.09
C GLU A 62 1.08 14.34 -2.56
N ALA A 63 2.23 14.86 -2.98
CA ALA A 63 2.34 16.22 -3.54
C ALA A 63 1.56 16.40 -4.85
N THR A 64 1.41 15.32 -5.64
CA THR A 64 0.73 15.36 -6.95
C THR A 64 -0.78 15.15 -6.83
N TYR A 65 -1.21 14.21 -5.98
CA TYR A 65 -2.60 13.76 -5.90
C TYR A 65 -3.33 14.25 -4.65
N GLY A 66 -2.60 14.74 -3.65
CA GLY A 66 -3.13 15.26 -2.39
C GLY A 66 -3.05 14.25 -1.23
N SER A 67 -2.89 14.78 -0.02
CA SER A 67 -2.74 14.01 1.21
C SER A 67 -3.91 13.08 1.54
N ARG A 68 -5.15 13.49 1.20
CA ARG A 68 -6.37 12.73 1.47
C ARG A 68 -6.79 11.82 0.31
N GLU A 69 -5.99 11.73 -0.75
CA GLU A 69 -6.21 10.78 -1.83
C GLU A 69 -5.95 9.35 -1.34
N PHE A 70 -6.68 8.37 -1.86
CA PHE A 70 -6.45 6.96 -1.54
C PHE A 70 -5.11 6.47 -2.06
N SER A 71 -4.35 5.76 -1.23
CA SER A 71 -3.01 5.32 -1.58
C SER A 71 -2.89 4.43 -2.83
N PRO A 72 -3.88 3.59 -3.21
CA PRO A 72 -3.79 2.82 -4.46
C PRO A 72 -3.77 3.69 -5.72
N ASN A 73 -4.19 4.97 -5.63
CA ASN A 73 -4.03 5.93 -6.71
C ASN A 73 -2.56 6.23 -7.04
N ILE A 74 -1.60 5.73 -6.27
CA ILE A 74 -0.16 5.81 -6.62
C ILE A 74 0.15 5.15 -7.97
N ILE A 75 -0.66 4.17 -8.42
CA ILE A 75 -0.54 3.56 -9.76
C ILE A 75 -0.70 4.58 -10.89
N ARG A 76 -1.40 5.70 -10.63
CA ARG A 76 -1.59 6.79 -11.61
C ARG A 76 -0.26 7.39 -12.07
N ARG A 77 0.80 7.27 -11.27
CA ARG A 77 2.16 7.66 -11.67
C ARG A 77 2.66 6.92 -12.92
N TYR A 78 2.13 5.72 -13.17
CA TYR A 78 2.41 4.94 -14.38
C TYR A 78 1.28 5.06 -15.41
N GLU A 79 0.02 5.10 -14.97
CA GLU A 79 -1.12 5.22 -15.88
C GLU A 79 -1.12 6.54 -16.67
N GLU A 80 -0.87 7.67 -15.98
CA GLU A 80 -1.01 9.01 -16.57
C GLU A 80 0.05 9.29 -17.65
N PRO A 81 1.36 8.99 -17.45
CA PRO A 81 2.36 9.22 -18.49
C PRO A 81 2.22 8.29 -19.70
N VAL A 82 1.70 7.08 -19.49
CA VAL A 82 1.57 6.05 -20.55
C VAL A 82 0.20 6.14 -21.24
N GLY A 83 -0.78 6.80 -20.63
CA GLY A 83 -2.14 6.90 -21.17
C GLY A 83 -2.93 5.58 -21.10
N ILE A 84 -2.54 4.67 -20.21
CA ILE A 84 -3.17 3.35 -20.05
C ILE A 84 -3.78 3.26 -18.65
N LYS A 85 -4.97 2.67 -18.53
CA LYS A 85 -5.56 2.29 -17.25
C LYS A 85 -5.25 0.83 -16.94
N VAL A 86 -4.69 0.57 -15.77
CA VAL A 86 -4.33 -0.77 -15.31
C VAL A 86 -5.57 -1.39 -14.67
N LEU A 87 -6.49 -1.86 -15.51
CA LEU A 87 -7.75 -2.48 -15.12
C LEU A 87 -7.78 -3.94 -15.56
N GLY A 88 -8.46 -4.78 -14.78
CA GLY A 88 -8.71 -6.19 -15.06
C GLY A 88 -10.19 -6.54 -14.96
N THR A 89 -10.56 -7.72 -15.44
CA THR A 89 -11.94 -8.25 -15.34
C THR A 89 -12.01 -9.34 -14.28
N GLY A 90 -13.11 -9.41 -13.53
CA GLY A 90 -13.34 -10.47 -12.53
C GLY A 90 -12.80 -10.18 -11.13
N PHE A 91 -12.46 -8.92 -10.85
CA PHE A 91 -12.02 -8.44 -9.55
C PHE A 91 -13.21 -7.79 -8.81
N PRO A 92 -13.35 -7.90 -7.48
CA PRO A 92 -14.45 -7.31 -6.71
C PRO A 92 -14.23 -5.81 -6.43
N ASP A 93 -15.28 -4.99 -6.56
CA ASP A 93 -15.19 -3.53 -6.36
C ASP A 93 -14.89 -3.14 -4.91
N GLN A 94 -15.24 -4.01 -3.96
CA GLN A 94 -14.93 -3.87 -2.55
C GLN A 94 -14.40 -5.19 -2.02
N MET A 95 -13.42 -5.10 -1.12
CA MET A 95 -12.94 -6.27 -0.41
C MET A 95 -13.91 -6.57 0.73
N VAL A 96 -14.35 -7.82 0.80
CA VAL A 96 -15.16 -8.33 1.89
C VAL A 96 -14.27 -9.25 2.72
N ASP A 97 -14.18 -8.96 4.01
CA ASP A 97 -13.59 -9.88 4.97
C ASP A 97 -14.68 -10.88 5.39
N ASP A 98 -14.49 -12.15 5.01
CA ASP A 98 -15.41 -13.24 5.34
C ASP A 98 -14.99 -13.96 6.64
N GLU A 99 -13.91 -13.52 7.31
CA GLU A 99 -13.50 -14.09 8.60
C GLU A 99 -14.39 -13.57 9.74
N PRO A 100 -14.77 -14.44 10.70
CA PRO A 100 -15.54 -14.01 11.85
C PRO A 100 -14.71 -13.11 12.76
N GLU A 101 -15.32 -12.05 13.30
CA GLU A 101 -14.66 -11.18 14.29
C GLU A 101 -14.17 -11.99 15.50
N GLU A 102 -12.87 -11.93 15.78
CA GLU A 102 -12.26 -12.53 16.97
C GLU A 102 -11.78 -11.46 17.95
N ARG A 103 -11.66 -11.83 19.24
CA ARG A 103 -11.05 -10.95 20.24
C ARG A 103 -9.55 -10.87 20.01
N GLY A 104 -9.05 -9.66 19.80
CA GLY A 104 -7.61 -9.41 19.74
C GLY A 104 -6.88 -9.88 21.01
N TYR A 105 -5.70 -10.47 20.83
CA TYR A 105 -4.81 -10.90 21.91
C TYR A 105 -3.40 -10.36 21.67
N GLU A 106 -2.63 -10.19 22.75
CA GLU A 106 -1.25 -9.75 22.66
C GLU A 106 -0.35 -10.91 22.21
N VAL A 107 0.40 -10.71 21.13
CA VAL A 107 1.39 -11.69 20.66
C VAL A 107 2.68 -11.48 21.44
N VAL A 108 3.04 -12.43 22.30
CA VAL A 108 4.33 -12.43 23.01
C VAL A 108 5.39 -13.08 22.12
N PRO A 109 6.41 -12.34 21.64
CA PRO A 109 7.45 -12.91 20.81
C PRO A 109 8.24 -13.98 21.58
N LYS A 110 8.52 -15.11 20.93
CA LYS A 110 9.49 -16.07 21.47
C LYS A 110 10.89 -15.43 21.35
N ARG A 111 11.60 -15.39 22.47
CA ARG A 111 13.01 -14.97 22.54
C ARG A 111 13.91 -15.94 21.79
#